data_AF-A0ABD2CWF4-F1
#
_entry.id   AF-A0ABD2CWF4-F1
#
_cell.length_a   1.000
_cell.length_b   1.000
_cell.length_c   1.000
_cell.angle_alpha   90.00
_cell.angle_beta   90.00
_cell.angle_gamma   90.00
#
_symmetry.space_group_name_H-M   'P 1'
#
loop_
_entity.id
_entity.type
_entity.pdbx_description
1 polymer ?
#
loop_
_entity_poly.entity_id
_entity_poly.type
_entity_poly.pdbx_seq_one_letter_code
_entity_poly.pdbx_strand_id
1 'polypeptide(L)'
;MAMFEALRKDYSDYLQQCFKIADVITFQKKCVEQCANESDRKAAVDQALRDTLLTILIEDTPENVGSLESYITFCIELCRKDLATVTMPVMLLGDIFDSMTLDKCEKLFTFVENNVVVWKEDLFFSLCKNNLLRMCNDLLRRLSRSQQTVFCGRILLFLAKFFPFSERSGLNIVSEFNLENLTEFGTEKAEDVLEQITKDEDKTENKIPIDYNLYRKFWALQDFFRNPNQCYNKMYWKVFSAHASNVLSAFSSFKLEEQRSYPTTCIRLDSTMEGSHKETHYFAKYLTNQKLLELQLSDSNFRRYVLLQFLILFQYLNSTVKFKA
;
A
#
# COMPACT_ATOMS: atom_id res chain seq x y z
N MET A 1 -21.92 4.78 36.86
CA MET A 1 -21.28 3.48 36.54
C MET A 1 -22.31 2.35 36.48
N ALA A 2 -23.10 2.07 37.53
CA ALA A 2 -24.12 1.02 37.49
C ALA A 2 -25.21 1.19 36.40
N MET A 3 -25.63 2.43 36.14
CA MET A 3 -26.63 2.74 35.10
C MET A 3 -26.08 2.58 33.67
N PHE A 4 -24.79 2.87 33.45
CA PHE A 4 -24.15 2.70 32.14
C PHE A 4 -24.02 1.22 31.77
N GLU A 5 -23.58 0.37 32.72
CA GLU A 5 -23.39 -1.05 32.44
C GLU A 5 -24.71 -1.77 32.16
N ALA A 6 -25.80 -1.36 32.85
CA ALA A 6 -27.14 -1.84 32.56
C ALA A 6 -27.60 -1.44 31.16
N LEU A 7 -27.44 -0.16 30.78
CA LEU A 7 -27.78 0.35 29.45
C LEU A 7 -26.96 -0.34 28.35
N ARG A 8 -25.67 -0.52 28.56
CA ARG A 8 -24.76 -1.22 27.64
C ARG A 8 -25.22 -2.65 27.38
N LYS A 9 -25.55 -3.40 28.43
CA LYS A 9 -25.99 -4.79 28.31
C LYS A 9 -27.33 -4.90 27.58
N ASP A 10 -28.30 -4.08 27.97
CA ASP A 10 -29.61 -4.02 27.32
C ASP A 10 -29.46 -3.68 25.83
N TYR A 11 -28.69 -2.64 25.50
CA TYR A 11 -28.44 -2.27 24.11
C TYR A 11 -27.72 -3.35 23.34
N SER A 12 -26.75 -4.05 23.92
CA SER A 12 -26.06 -5.18 23.24
C SER A 12 -27.05 -6.29 22.87
N ASP A 13 -27.90 -6.71 23.81
CA ASP A 13 -28.91 -7.74 23.58
C ASP A 13 -29.93 -7.30 22.50
N TYR A 14 -30.37 -6.04 22.53
CA TYR A 14 -31.26 -5.50 21.51
C TYR A 14 -30.58 -5.35 20.15
N LEU A 15 -29.30 -4.99 20.11
CA LEU A 15 -28.55 -4.78 18.88
C LEU A 15 -28.33 -6.10 18.16
N GLN A 16 -28.04 -7.18 18.88
CA GLN A 16 -27.96 -8.52 18.32
C GLN A 16 -29.29 -9.00 17.70
N GLN A 17 -30.44 -8.62 18.29
CA GLN A 17 -31.76 -8.94 17.76
C GLN A 17 -32.12 -8.07 16.55
N CYS A 18 -31.88 -6.77 16.63
CA CYS A 18 -32.22 -5.81 15.58
C CYS A 18 -31.31 -5.95 14.36
N PHE A 19 -30.05 -6.36 14.56
CA PHE A 19 -29.13 -6.64 13.46
C PHE A 19 -29.65 -7.77 12.55
N LYS A 20 -30.21 -8.84 13.13
CA LYS A 20 -30.78 -9.97 12.35
C LYS A 20 -31.95 -9.56 11.45
N ILE A 21 -32.65 -8.48 11.78
CA ILE A 21 -33.86 -7.99 11.08
C ILE A 21 -33.56 -6.67 10.33
N ALA A 22 -32.35 -6.12 10.48
CA ALA A 22 -31.96 -4.78 10.02
C ALA A 22 -32.92 -3.65 10.46
N ASP A 23 -33.59 -3.80 11.61
CA ASP A 23 -34.61 -2.85 12.08
C ASP A 23 -34.00 -1.73 12.93
N VAL A 24 -33.55 -0.69 12.23
CA VAL A 24 -32.99 0.52 12.85
C VAL A 24 -34.07 1.34 13.59
N ILE A 25 -35.33 1.28 13.16
CA ILE A 25 -36.41 2.12 13.69
C ILE A 25 -36.84 1.63 15.07
N THR A 26 -36.97 0.32 15.23
CA THR A 26 -37.29 -0.29 16.54
C THR A 26 -36.16 -0.09 17.53
N PHE A 27 -34.91 -0.18 17.08
CA PHE A 27 -33.74 0.14 17.92
C PHE A 27 -33.75 1.61 18.37
N GLN A 28 -34.02 2.54 17.45
CA GLN A 28 -34.12 3.97 17.76
C GLN A 28 -35.14 4.26 18.88
N LYS A 29 -36.35 3.70 18.76
CA LYS A 29 -37.42 3.91 19.76
C LYS A 29 -36.98 3.44 21.15
N LYS A 30 -36.42 2.24 21.24
CA LYS A 30 -35.96 1.66 22.51
C LYS A 30 -34.83 2.47 23.14
N CYS A 31 -33.86 2.94 22.36
CA CYS A 31 -32.76 3.76 22.88
C CYS A 31 -33.24 5.12 23.41
N VAL A 32 -34.22 5.73 22.75
CA VAL A 32 -34.80 7.02 23.20
C VAL A 32 -35.68 6.84 24.43
N GLU A 33 -36.42 5.73 24.54
CA GLU A 33 -37.25 5.39 25.71
C GLU A 33 -36.40 5.10 26.96
N GLN A 34 -35.27 4.39 26.81
CA GLN A 34 -34.42 4.02 27.94
C GLN A 34 -33.50 5.16 28.44
N CYS A 35 -33.05 6.05 27.56
CA CYS A 35 -32.16 7.14 27.96
C CYS A 35 -32.46 8.44 27.20
N ALA A 36 -32.92 9.45 27.95
CA ALA A 36 -33.18 10.79 27.42
C ALA A 36 -31.89 11.61 27.21
N ASN A 37 -30.81 11.33 27.96
CA ASN A 37 -29.53 12.01 27.78
C ASN A 37 -28.81 11.47 26.54
N GLU A 38 -28.65 12.32 25.54
CA GLU A 38 -28.05 11.97 24.26
C GLU A 38 -26.59 11.52 24.36
N SER A 39 -25.79 12.17 25.22
CA SER A 39 -24.36 11.84 25.38
C SER A 39 -24.17 10.45 25.99
N ASP A 40 -24.91 10.14 27.05
CA ASP A 40 -24.82 8.83 27.72
C ASP A 40 -25.38 7.71 26.83
N ARG A 41 -26.45 8.00 26.08
CA ARG A 41 -27.03 7.08 25.12
C ARG A 41 -26.04 6.74 24.00
N LYS A 42 -25.45 7.75 23.35
CA LYS A 42 -24.47 7.54 22.27
C LYS A 42 -23.26 6.75 22.78
N ALA A 43 -22.71 7.08 23.95
CA ALA A 43 -21.59 6.35 24.53
C ALA A 43 -21.93 4.87 24.83
N ALA A 44 -23.13 4.60 25.34
CA ALA A 44 -23.58 3.23 25.61
C ALA A 44 -23.82 2.44 24.32
N VAL A 45 -24.40 3.06 23.28
CA VAL A 45 -24.58 2.46 21.95
C VAL A 45 -23.23 2.16 21.30
N ASP A 46 -22.28 3.10 21.35
CA ASP A 46 -20.94 2.92 20.78
C ASP A 46 -20.20 1.73 21.43
N GLN A 47 -20.33 1.57 22.75
CA GLN A 47 -19.76 0.41 23.44
C GLN A 47 -20.49 -0.89 23.11
N ALA A 48 -21.83 -0.88 23.05
CA ALA A 48 -22.62 -2.04 22.66
C ALA A 48 -22.30 -2.52 21.23
N LEU A 49 -22.00 -1.57 20.32
CA LEU A 49 -21.52 -1.88 18.97
C LEU A 49 -20.18 -2.62 19.02
N ARG A 50 -19.21 -2.17 19.83
CA ARG A 50 -17.92 -2.87 19.98
C ARG A 50 -18.08 -4.28 20.54
N ASP A 51 -18.94 -4.47 21.54
CA ASP A 51 -19.16 -5.78 22.15
C ASP A 51 -19.85 -6.76 21.19
N THR A 52 -20.81 -6.26 20.41
CA THR A 52 -21.48 -7.05 19.38
C THR A 52 -20.51 -7.45 18.29
N LEU A 53 -19.63 -6.52 17.87
CA LEU A 53 -18.57 -6.82 16.91
C LEU A 53 -17.65 -7.94 17.42
N LEU A 54 -17.22 -7.89 18.69
CA LEU A 54 -16.39 -8.94 19.27
C LEU A 54 -17.08 -10.31 19.21
N THR A 55 -18.39 -10.36 19.46
CA THR A 55 -19.17 -11.59 19.35
C THR A 55 -19.16 -12.13 17.91
N ILE A 56 -19.39 -11.27 16.92
CA ILE A 56 -19.35 -11.63 15.48
C ILE A 56 -17.95 -12.11 15.06
N LEU A 57 -16.89 -11.49 15.58
CA LEU A 57 -15.50 -11.90 15.29
C LEU A 57 -15.14 -13.25 15.92
N ILE A 58 -15.68 -13.58 17.10
CA ILE A 58 -15.43 -14.87 17.79
C ILE A 58 -16.16 -16.03 17.10
N GLU A 59 -17.36 -15.80 16.56
CA GLU A 59 -18.14 -16.80 15.83
C GLU A 59 -17.54 -17.18 14.45
N ASP A 60 -16.24 -16.96 14.24
CA ASP A 60 -15.49 -16.98 12.97
C ASP A 60 -15.82 -18.17 12.06
N THR A 61 -16.86 -17.98 11.24
CA THR A 61 -17.24 -18.88 10.16
C THR A 61 -16.63 -18.39 8.85
N PRO A 62 -16.35 -19.25 7.87
CA PRO A 62 -15.76 -18.83 6.59
C PRO A 62 -16.60 -17.80 5.79
N GLU A 63 -17.89 -17.61 6.14
CA GLU A 63 -18.80 -16.59 5.58
C GLU A 63 -18.71 -15.21 6.27
N ASN A 64 -17.81 -15.01 7.24
CA ASN A 64 -17.79 -13.85 8.14
C ASN A 64 -17.72 -12.47 7.43
N VAL A 65 -17.09 -12.39 6.24
CA VAL A 65 -16.92 -11.10 5.55
C VAL A 65 -18.27 -10.46 5.22
N GLY A 66 -19.25 -11.22 4.71
CA GLY A 66 -20.58 -10.67 4.37
C GLY A 66 -21.37 -10.20 5.60
N SER A 67 -21.24 -10.91 6.72
CA SER A 67 -21.83 -10.51 8.01
C SER A 67 -21.20 -9.22 8.53
N LEU A 68 -19.88 -9.06 8.42
CA LEU A 68 -19.17 -7.84 8.80
C LEU A 68 -19.56 -6.64 7.91
N GLU A 69 -19.69 -6.84 6.60
CA GLU A 69 -20.17 -5.81 5.68
C GLU A 69 -21.59 -5.34 6.04
N SER A 70 -22.48 -6.29 6.31
CA SER A 70 -23.85 -6.01 6.75
C SER A 70 -23.86 -5.26 8.08
N TYR A 71 -22.96 -5.63 9.00
CA TYR A 71 -22.83 -5.00 10.31
C TYR A 71 -22.35 -3.56 10.23
N ILE A 72 -21.32 -3.28 9.41
CA ILE A 72 -20.85 -1.93 9.18
C ILE A 72 -21.92 -1.09 8.46
N THR A 73 -22.64 -1.67 7.51
CA THR A 73 -23.78 -0.99 6.85
C THR A 73 -24.85 -0.58 7.87
N PHE A 74 -25.21 -1.49 8.79
CA PHE A 74 -26.12 -1.18 9.89
C PHE A 74 -25.58 -0.06 10.79
N CYS A 75 -24.28 -0.04 11.10
CA CYS A 75 -23.65 1.03 11.86
C CYS A 75 -23.73 2.40 11.15
N ILE A 76 -23.56 2.43 9.83
CA ILE A 76 -23.70 3.65 9.02
C ILE A 76 -25.13 4.19 9.14
N GLU A 77 -26.14 3.33 9.05
CA GLU A 77 -27.54 3.73 9.21
C GLU A 77 -27.85 4.25 10.62
N LEU A 78 -27.27 3.64 11.67
CA LEU A 78 -27.38 4.15 13.03
C LEU A 78 -26.78 5.57 13.18
N CYS A 79 -25.65 5.82 12.53
CA CYS A 79 -25.03 7.14 12.52
C CYS A 79 -25.90 8.17 11.77
N ARG A 80 -26.52 7.78 10.64
CA ARG A 80 -27.47 8.63 9.90
C ARG A 80 -28.71 8.99 10.70
N LYS A 81 -29.10 8.14 11.66
CA LYS A 81 -30.20 8.38 12.62
C LYS A 81 -29.75 9.09 13.90
N ASP A 82 -28.49 9.51 13.97
CA ASP A 82 -27.89 10.20 15.12
C ASP A 82 -27.93 9.39 16.44
N LEU A 83 -27.85 8.06 16.32
CA LEU A 83 -27.87 7.13 17.46
C LEU A 83 -26.48 6.75 17.97
N ALA A 84 -25.48 6.82 17.10
CA ALA A 84 -24.10 6.43 17.36
C ALA A 84 -23.14 7.55 16.94
N THR A 85 -21.92 7.54 17.47
CA THR A 85 -20.90 8.51 17.07
C THR A 85 -20.49 8.30 15.61
N VAL A 86 -20.44 9.37 14.83
CA VAL A 86 -20.21 9.32 13.36
C VAL A 86 -18.90 8.63 12.97
N THR A 87 -17.88 8.64 13.83
CA THR A 87 -16.60 7.97 13.58
C THR A 87 -16.65 6.45 13.80
N MET A 88 -17.70 5.92 14.42
CA MET A 88 -17.79 4.51 14.83
C MET A 88 -17.66 3.51 13.67
N PRO A 89 -18.33 3.67 12.52
CA PRO A 89 -18.21 2.70 11.43
C PRO A 89 -16.75 2.52 10.97
N VAL A 90 -15.97 3.61 10.94
CA VAL A 90 -14.56 3.58 10.55
C VAL A 90 -13.67 3.02 11.67
N MET A 91 -13.98 3.32 12.93
CA MET A 91 -13.27 2.74 14.07
C MET A 91 -13.46 1.21 14.11
N LEU A 92 -14.70 0.75 13.93
CA LEU A 92 -15.02 -0.68 13.87
C LEU A 92 -14.34 -1.36 12.67
N LEU A 93 -14.31 -0.71 11.50
CA LEU A 93 -13.53 -1.21 10.36
C LEU A 93 -12.03 -1.36 10.71
N GLY A 94 -11.44 -0.38 11.41
CA GLY A 94 -10.07 -0.47 11.90
C GLY A 94 -9.86 -1.68 12.82
N ASP A 95 -10.72 -1.83 13.83
CA ASP A 95 -10.67 -2.95 14.78
C ASP A 95 -10.83 -4.31 14.08
N ILE A 96 -11.69 -4.39 13.06
CA ILE A 96 -11.88 -5.57 12.21
C ILE A 96 -10.60 -5.88 11.44
N PHE A 97 -10.05 -4.89 10.72
CA PHE A 97 -8.85 -5.10 9.92
C PHE A 97 -7.69 -5.60 10.79
N ASP A 98 -7.48 -5.01 11.96
CA ASP A 98 -6.40 -5.40 12.89
C ASP A 98 -6.56 -6.81 13.46
N SER A 99 -7.78 -7.31 13.52
CA SER A 99 -8.10 -8.64 14.06
C SER A 99 -8.16 -9.75 13.00
N MET A 100 -8.03 -9.42 11.71
CA MET A 100 -8.19 -10.37 10.59
C MET A 100 -6.89 -10.65 9.83
N THR A 101 -6.84 -11.80 9.12
CA THR A 101 -5.77 -12.13 8.17
C THR A 101 -5.88 -11.29 6.89
N LEU A 102 -4.75 -11.17 6.17
CA LEU A 102 -4.64 -10.28 5.01
C LEU A 102 -5.61 -10.65 3.87
N ASP A 103 -5.86 -11.95 3.66
CA ASP A 103 -6.81 -12.41 2.64
C ASP A 103 -8.25 -11.97 2.93
N LYS A 104 -8.66 -11.97 4.21
CA LYS A 104 -9.98 -11.48 4.63
C LYS A 104 -10.02 -9.96 4.57
N CYS A 105 -8.93 -9.26 4.94
CA CYS A 105 -8.80 -7.81 4.82
C CYS A 105 -8.97 -7.37 3.37
N GLU A 106 -8.35 -8.06 2.40
CA GLU A 106 -8.46 -7.71 0.98
C GLU A 106 -9.89 -7.83 0.46
N LYS A 107 -10.62 -8.87 0.87
CA LYS A 107 -12.03 -9.05 0.53
C LYS A 107 -12.88 -7.91 1.10
N LEU A 108 -12.77 -7.66 2.40
CA LEU A 108 -13.51 -6.59 3.09
C LEU A 108 -13.16 -5.19 2.58
N PHE A 109 -11.92 -4.96 2.14
CA PHE A 109 -11.54 -3.67 1.57
C PHE A 109 -12.32 -3.34 0.28
N THR A 110 -12.78 -4.35 -0.46
CA THR A 110 -13.68 -4.17 -1.61
C THR A 110 -14.99 -3.48 -1.20
N PHE A 111 -15.54 -3.81 -0.03
CA PHE A 111 -16.70 -3.11 0.53
C PHE A 111 -16.38 -1.66 0.85
N VAL A 112 -15.19 -1.36 1.39
CA VAL A 112 -14.75 0.02 1.66
C VAL A 112 -14.64 0.83 0.35
N GLU A 113 -14.10 0.23 -0.72
CA GLU A 113 -13.99 0.83 -2.05
C GLU A 113 -15.36 1.12 -2.69
N ASN A 114 -16.30 0.19 -2.56
CA ASN A 114 -17.66 0.35 -3.08
C ASN A 114 -18.42 1.47 -2.35
N ASN A 115 -18.14 1.66 -1.05
CA ASN A 115 -18.79 2.67 -0.22
C ASN A 115 -18.08 4.04 -0.21
N VAL A 116 -17.15 4.32 -1.14
CA VAL A 116 -16.47 5.64 -1.26
C VAL A 116 -17.45 6.81 -1.27
N VAL A 117 -18.62 6.66 -1.90
CA VAL A 117 -19.63 7.73 -1.97
C VAL A 117 -20.13 8.07 -0.57
N VAL A 118 -20.39 7.06 0.26
CA VAL A 118 -20.86 7.23 1.64
C VAL A 118 -19.79 7.92 2.49
N TRP A 119 -18.53 7.48 2.39
CA TRP A 119 -17.43 8.09 3.15
C TRP A 119 -17.17 9.55 2.78
N LYS A 120 -17.57 9.96 1.57
CA LYS A 120 -17.46 11.34 1.07
C LYS A 120 -18.65 12.23 1.42
N GLU A 121 -19.73 11.69 1.97
CA GLU A 121 -20.83 12.51 2.47
C GLU A 121 -20.32 13.48 3.54
N ASP A 122 -20.84 14.71 3.58
CA ASP A 122 -20.38 15.75 4.50
C ASP A 122 -20.44 15.31 5.98
N LEU A 123 -21.44 14.48 6.31
CA LEU A 123 -21.61 13.86 7.62
C LEU A 123 -20.35 13.09 8.03
N PHE A 124 -19.82 12.23 7.15
CA PHE A 124 -18.71 11.35 7.46
C PHE A 124 -17.35 11.97 7.13
N PHE A 125 -17.20 12.66 6.00
CA PHE A 125 -15.88 13.06 5.48
C PHE A 125 -15.06 13.86 6.50
N SER A 126 -15.66 14.90 7.09
CA SER A 126 -14.97 15.82 8.01
C SER A 126 -14.43 15.11 9.27
N LEU A 127 -15.19 14.16 9.80
CA LEU A 127 -14.90 13.46 11.06
C LEU A 127 -14.11 12.15 10.83
N CYS A 128 -14.31 11.48 9.70
CA CYS A 128 -13.75 10.17 9.40
C CYS A 128 -12.44 10.21 8.63
N LYS A 129 -12.12 11.30 7.92
CA LYS A 129 -10.95 11.35 7.00
C LYS A 129 -9.63 10.92 7.64
N ASN A 130 -9.37 11.34 8.87
CA ASN A 130 -8.14 11.00 9.58
C ASN A 130 -8.13 9.54 10.06
N ASN A 131 -9.30 9.01 10.44
CA ASN A 131 -9.43 7.62 10.87
C ASN A 131 -9.28 6.68 9.66
N LEU A 132 -9.88 7.02 8.51
CA LEU A 132 -9.70 6.29 7.25
C LEU A 132 -8.24 6.30 6.80
N LEU A 133 -7.57 7.46 6.87
CA LEU A 133 -6.15 7.56 6.53
C LEU A 133 -5.29 6.70 7.46
N ARG A 134 -5.55 6.73 8.77
CA ARG A 134 -4.85 5.89 9.74
C ARG A 134 -5.06 4.41 9.44
N MET A 135 -6.31 3.97 9.30
CA MET A 135 -6.67 2.60 8.96
C MET A 135 -5.97 2.10 7.68
N CYS A 136 -5.96 2.92 6.61
CA CYS A 136 -5.28 2.57 5.38
C CYS A 136 -3.75 2.50 5.54
N ASN A 137 -3.15 3.42 6.30
CA ASN A 137 -1.71 3.39 6.59
C ASN A 137 -1.32 2.20 7.47
N ASP A 138 -2.20 1.77 8.38
CA ASP A 138 -1.98 0.62 9.26
C ASP A 138 -2.02 -0.68 8.46
N LEU A 139 -2.97 -0.81 7.53
CA LEU A 139 -2.98 -1.88 6.53
C LEU A 139 -1.71 -1.87 5.68
N LEU A 140 -1.32 -0.73 5.10
CA LEU A 140 -0.10 -0.62 4.28
C LEU A 140 1.17 -1.00 5.05
N ARG A 141 1.22 -0.78 6.37
CA ARG A 141 2.34 -1.21 7.23
C ARG A 141 2.36 -2.71 7.49
N ARG A 142 1.20 -3.38 7.47
CA ARG A 142 1.06 -4.83 7.63
C ARG A 142 1.31 -5.61 6.33
N LEU A 143 1.07 -4.98 5.18
CA LEU A 143 1.23 -5.61 3.87
C LEU A 143 2.70 -5.78 3.48
N SER A 144 3.01 -6.93 2.89
CA SER A 144 4.31 -7.15 2.26
C SER A 144 4.42 -6.35 0.97
N ARG A 145 5.43 -5.47 0.89
CA ARG A 145 5.73 -4.65 -0.29
C ARG A 145 6.21 -5.47 -1.51
N SER A 146 6.45 -6.78 -1.36
CA SER A 146 6.89 -7.67 -2.46
C SER A 146 5.83 -8.65 -2.93
N GLN A 147 4.96 -9.13 -2.04
CA GLN A 147 3.95 -10.14 -2.38
C GLN A 147 2.57 -9.53 -2.65
N GLN A 148 2.18 -8.51 -1.89
CA GLN A 148 0.81 -7.97 -1.88
C GLN A 148 0.75 -6.59 -2.55
N THR A 149 1.48 -6.44 -3.65
CA THR A 149 1.61 -5.16 -4.38
C THR A 149 0.29 -4.69 -4.97
N VAL A 150 -0.55 -5.62 -5.44
CA VAL A 150 -1.89 -5.32 -5.96
C VAL A 150 -2.78 -4.72 -4.88
N PHE A 151 -2.82 -5.34 -3.69
CA PHE A 151 -3.65 -4.84 -2.59
C PHE A 151 -3.14 -3.49 -2.07
N CYS A 152 -1.82 -3.29 -1.94
CA CYS A 152 -1.24 -1.97 -1.66
C CYS A 152 -1.67 -0.92 -2.70
N GLY A 153 -1.66 -1.28 -3.99
CA GLY A 153 -2.11 -0.41 -5.08
C GLY A 153 -3.58 -0.02 -4.96
N ARG A 154 -4.46 -0.98 -4.63
CA ARG A 154 -5.90 -0.74 -4.38
C ARG A 154 -6.11 0.25 -3.24
N ILE A 155 -5.41 0.09 -2.11
CA ILE A 155 -5.49 1.03 -0.98
C ILE A 155 -5.05 2.44 -1.40
N LEU A 156 -3.93 2.56 -2.12
CA LEU A 156 -3.43 3.86 -2.59
C LEU A 156 -4.40 4.52 -3.59
N LEU A 157 -5.01 3.74 -4.49
CA LEU A 157 -6.03 4.24 -5.41
C LEU A 157 -7.29 4.69 -4.68
N PHE A 158 -7.73 3.95 -3.66
CA PHE A 158 -8.83 4.36 -2.79
C PHE A 158 -8.52 5.70 -2.11
N LEU A 159 -7.35 5.85 -1.50
CA LEU A 159 -6.94 7.10 -0.83
C LEU A 159 -6.90 8.28 -1.81
N ALA A 160 -6.35 8.07 -3.02
CA ALA A 160 -6.31 9.08 -4.08
C ALA A 160 -7.72 9.47 -4.58
N LYS A 161 -8.65 8.51 -4.62
CA LYS A 161 -10.05 8.77 -4.95
C LYS A 161 -10.80 9.46 -3.80
N PHE A 162 -10.50 9.10 -2.55
CA PHE A 162 -11.18 9.58 -1.36
C PHE A 162 -10.84 11.05 -1.05
N PHE A 163 -9.56 11.42 -1.08
CA PHE A 163 -9.13 12.79 -0.81
C PHE A 163 -9.28 13.71 -2.03
N PRO A 164 -10.00 14.84 -1.91
CA PRO A 164 -9.97 15.88 -2.94
C PRO A 164 -8.55 16.41 -3.18
N PHE A 165 -8.24 16.85 -4.39
CA PHE A 165 -6.91 17.42 -4.72
C PHE A 165 -6.55 18.67 -3.91
N SER A 166 -7.54 19.36 -3.33
CA SER A 166 -7.35 20.50 -2.45
C SER A 166 -6.97 20.11 -1.01
N GLU A 167 -7.13 18.82 -0.64
CA GLU A 167 -6.86 18.37 0.72
C GLU A 167 -5.36 18.18 0.93
N ARG A 168 -4.82 18.87 1.95
CA ARG A 168 -3.41 18.79 2.33
C ARG A 168 -2.93 17.37 2.62
N SER A 169 -3.78 16.51 3.15
CA SER A 169 -3.46 15.10 3.47
C SER A 169 -3.13 14.25 2.24
N GLY A 170 -3.56 14.66 1.04
CA GLY A 170 -3.26 13.98 -0.22
C GLY A 170 -2.05 14.55 -0.97
N LEU A 171 -1.35 15.55 -0.41
CA LEU A 171 -0.30 16.30 -1.10
C LEU A 171 1.05 16.21 -0.37
N ASN A 172 2.11 15.92 -1.12
CA ASN A 172 3.48 16.03 -0.63
C ASN A 172 3.98 17.49 -0.72
N ILE A 173 3.42 18.39 0.10
CA ILE A 173 3.70 19.84 0.04
C ILE A 173 5.17 20.16 0.33
N VAL A 174 5.78 19.40 1.23
CA VAL A 174 7.20 19.57 1.62
C VAL A 174 8.14 19.03 0.55
N SER A 175 7.62 18.23 -0.40
CA SER A 175 8.40 17.55 -1.44
C SER A 175 9.47 16.62 -0.83
N GLU A 176 9.12 15.90 0.25
CA GLU A 176 10.03 14.94 0.86
C GLU A 176 10.23 13.73 -0.04
N PHE A 177 11.47 13.25 -0.11
CA PHE A 177 11.81 12.04 -0.85
C PHE A 177 11.54 10.79 -0.01
N ASN A 178 11.07 9.71 -0.64
CA ASN A 178 10.88 8.43 0.02
C ASN A 178 12.24 7.75 0.26
N LEU A 179 12.91 8.14 1.34
CA LEU A 179 14.16 7.53 1.75
C LEU A 179 13.96 6.08 2.24
N GLU A 180 12.78 5.59 2.58
CA GLU A 180 12.67 4.17 2.95
C GLU A 180 12.91 3.20 1.79
N ASN A 181 12.79 3.65 0.54
CA ASN A 181 12.98 2.81 -0.64
C ASN A 181 14.47 2.59 -0.98
N LEU A 182 15.16 1.87 -0.09
CA LEU A 182 16.56 1.48 -0.27
C LEU A 182 16.71 0.39 -1.34
N THR A 183 17.71 0.56 -2.20
CA THR A 183 18.18 -0.50 -3.10
C THR A 183 19.33 -1.22 -2.42
N GLU A 184 19.06 -2.44 -1.94
CA GLU A 184 20.07 -3.28 -1.29
C GLU A 184 20.87 -4.04 -2.35
N PHE A 185 22.20 -4.00 -2.25
CA PHE A 185 23.11 -4.68 -3.16
C PHE A 185 24.33 -5.20 -2.39
N GLY A 186 25.04 -6.17 -2.97
CA GLY A 186 26.16 -6.87 -2.35
C GLY A 186 27.21 -5.92 -1.75
N THR A 187 27.50 -6.14 -0.47
CA THR A 187 28.72 -5.68 0.20
C THR A 187 29.63 -6.89 0.38
N GLU A 188 30.95 -6.69 0.43
CA GLU A 188 31.99 -7.75 0.45
C GLU A 188 31.72 -8.89 1.46
N LYS A 189 30.90 -8.67 2.50
CA LYS A 189 30.52 -9.69 3.51
C LYS A 189 29.45 -10.71 3.06
N ALA A 190 28.71 -10.44 1.98
CA ALA A 190 27.63 -11.31 1.50
C ALA A 190 28.12 -12.43 0.56
N GLU A 191 29.41 -12.41 0.19
CA GLU A 191 30.03 -13.37 -0.74
C GLU A 191 30.17 -14.76 -0.11
N ASP A 192 30.54 -14.85 1.18
CA ASP A 192 30.77 -16.13 1.88
C ASP A 192 29.52 -17.04 1.94
N VAL A 193 28.32 -16.47 1.90
CA VAL A 193 27.06 -17.24 1.96
C VAL A 193 26.61 -17.70 0.57
N LEU A 194 26.88 -16.90 -0.48
CA LEU A 194 26.43 -17.20 -1.84
C LEU A 194 27.35 -18.21 -2.55
N GLU A 195 28.64 -18.24 -2.21
CA GLU A 195 29.59 -19.23 -2.72
C GLU A 195 29.30 -20.65 -2.22
N GLN A 196 28.71 -20.80 -1.03
CA GLN A 196 28.35 -22.11 -0.49
C GLN A 196 27.10 -22.72 -1.16
N ILE A 197 26.20 -21.89 -1.70
CA ILE A 197 24.94 -22.36 -2.32
C ILE A 197 25.14 -22.75 -3.80
N THR A 198 26.20 -22.29 -4.47
CA THR A 198 26.36 -22.42 -5.93
C THR A 198 27.47 -23.36 -6.40
N LYS A 199 28.08 -24.15 -5.51
CA LYS A 199 29.13 -25.11 -5.92
C LYS A 199 28.64 -26.31 -6.73
N ASP A 200 27.33 -26.55 -6.82
CA ASP A 200 26.82 -27.76 -7.49
C ASP A 200 26.30 -27.57 -8.92
N GLU A 201 26.07 -26.35 -9.43
CA GLU A 201 25.50 -26.19 -10.78
C GLU A 201 26.03 -24.93 -11.50
N ASP A 202 27.13 -25.06 -12.24
CA ASP A 202 27.33 -24.55 -13.62
C ASP A 202 28.82 -24.36 -13.97
N LYS A 203 29.38 -25.35 -14.68
CA LYS A 203 30.57 -25.16 -15.52
C LYS A 203 30.13 -24.66 -16.90
N THR A 204 29.90 -23.36 -17.03
CA THR A 204 29.83 -22.70 -18.35
C THR A 204 30.98 -21.72 -18.50
N GLU A 205 31.99 -22.17 -19.25
CA GLU A 205 33.14 -21.39 -19.73
C GLU A 205 32.64 -20.34 -20.74
N ASN A 206 32.44 -19.10 -20.29
CA ASN A 206 32.50 -17.83 -21.04
C ASN A 206 31.74 -16.70 -20.29
N LYS A 207 32.01 -16.52 -18.99
CA LYS A 207 31.57 -15.31 -18.28
C LYS A 207 32.79 -14.42 -18.12
N ILE A 208 32.86 -13.33 -18.89
CA ILE A 208 33.81 -12.25 -18.62
C ILE A 208 33.42 -11.74 -17.22
N PRO A 209 34.32 -11.80 -16.22
CA PRO A 209 33.96 -11.37 -14.87
C PRO A 209 33.61 -9.89 -14.94
N ILE A 210 32.34 -9.56 -14.71
CA ILE A 210 31.92 -8.18 -14.54
C ILE A 210 32.76 -7.62 -13.40
N ASP A 211 33.50 -6.55 -13.71
CA ASP A 211 34.31 -5.84 -12.74
C ASP A 211 33.42 -5.47 -11.54
N TYR A 212 33.74 -6.02 -10.37
CA TYR A 212 33.05 -5.72 -9.12
C TYR A 212 33.00 -4.21 -8.86
N ASN A 213 34.01 -3.48 -9.32
CA ASN A 213 34.04 -2.02 -9.25
C ASN A 213 32.92 -1.38 -10.08
N LEU A 214 32.61 -1.91 -11.28
CA LEU A 214 31.49 -1.44 -12.08
C LEU A 214 30.16 -1.72 -11.38
N TYR A 215 30.00 -2.93 -10.81
CA TYR A 215 28.81 -3.30 -10.04
C TYR A 215 28.56 -2.36 -8.86
N ARG A 216 29.59 -2.09 -8.05
CA ARG A 216 29.51 -1.18 -6.90
C ARG A 216 29.18 0.25 -7.33
N LYS A 217 29.87 0.77 -8.35
CA LYS A 217 29.61 2.12 -8.90
C LYS A 217 28.19 2.24 -9.45
N PHE A 218 27.71 1.19 -10.13
CA PHE A 218 26.39 1.17 -10.73
C PHE A 218 25.29 1.26 -9.66
N TRP A 219 25.31 0.38 -8.66
CA TRP A 219 24.27 0.39 -7.63
C TRP A 219 24.40 1.54 -6.64
N ALA A 220 25.62 2.07 -6.43
CA ALA A 220 25.80 3.30 -5.67
C ALA A 220 25.08 4.51 -6.30
N LEU A 221 24.84 4.53 -7.62
CA LEU A 221 24.05 5.58 -8.27
C LEU A 221 22.59 5.61 -7.79
N GLN A 222 22.04 4.47 -7.35
CA GLN A 222 20.64 4.41 -6.90
C GLN A 222 20.39 5.26 -5.65
N ASP A 223 21.40 5.46 -4.79
CA ASP A 223 21.25 6.35 -3.64
C ASP A 223 21.13 7.83 -4.06
N PHE A 224 21.85 8.24 -5.10
CA PHE A 224 21.72 9.58 -5.69
C PHE A 224 20.35 9.80 -6.35
N PHE A 225 19.81 8.77 -7.03
CA PHE A 225 18.45 8.85 -7.58
C PHE A 225 17.37 8.91 -6.49
N ARG A 226 17.59 8.21 -5.36
CA ARG A 226 16.71 8.22 -4.18
C ARG A 226 16.76 9.55 -3.42
N ASN A 227 17.95 10.15 -3.29
CA ASN A 227 18.16 11.43 -2.62
C ASN A 227 18.92 12.43 -3.53
N PRO A 228 18.20 13.10 -4.45
CA PRO A 228 18.79 14.06 -5.38
C PRO A 228 19.53 15.22 -4.71
N ASN A 229 19.15 15.59 -3.47
CA ASN A 229 19.76 16.71 -2.77
C ASN A 229 21.24 16.48 -2.43
N GLN A 230 21.70 15.22 -2.37
CA GLN A 230 23.13 14.92 -2.23
C GLN A 230 23.98 15.51 -3.35
N CYS A 231 23.40 15.71 -4.55
CA CYS A 231 24.11 16.25 -5.70
C CYS A 231 24.53 17.72 -5.55
N TYR A 232 23.97 18.46 -4.58
CA TYR A 232 24.40 19.84 -4.29
C TYR A 232 25.70 19.90 -3.47
N ASN A 233 26.12 18.80 -2.85
CA ASN A 233 27.39 18.73 -2.16
C ASN A 233 28.54 18.44 -3.15
N LYS A 234 29.59 19.27 -3.13
CA LYS A 234 30.72 19.19 -4.06
C LYS A 234 31.46 17.85 -4.05
N MET A 235 31.59 17.20 -2.89
CA MET A 235 32.25 15.90 -2.78
C MET A 235 31.40 14.81 -3.42
N TYR A 236 30.13 14.76 -3.04
CA TYR A 236 29.16 13.80 -3.58
C TYR A 236 28.92 13.97 -5.08
N TRP A 237 28.89 15.21 -5.58
CA TRP A 237 28.78 15.50 -7.01
C TRP A 237 29.94 14.92 -7.83
N LYS A 238 31.18 15.00 -7.32
CA LYS A 238 32.34 14.39 -7.98
C LYS A 238 32.21 12.87 -8.06
N VAL A 239 31.75 12.24 -6.97
CA VAL A 239 31.51 10.80 -6.91
C VAL A 239 30.42 10.40 -7.92
N PHE A 240 29.28 11.08 -7.88
CA PHE A 240 28.18 10.87 -8.84
C PHE A 240 28.65 11.01 -10.29
N SER A 241 29.36 12.10 -10.62
CA SER A 241 29.85 12.36 -11.98
C SER A 241 30.80 11.25 -12.48
N ALA A 242 31.71 10.79 -11.61
CA ALA A 242 32.62 9.70 -11.93
C ALA A 242 31.89 8.35 -12.11
N HIS A 243 30.93 8.04 -11.24
CA HIS A 243 30.14 6.81 -11.33
C HIS A 243 29.24 6.81 -12.57
N ALA A 244 28.54 7.92 -12.83
CA ALA A 244 27.69 8.09 -14.00
C ALA A 244 28.48 7.96 -15.31
N SER A 245 29.66 8.60 -15.40
CA SER A 245 30.53 8.50 -16.58
C SER A 245 30.97 7.06 -16.85
N ASN A 246 31.35 6.31 -15.80
CA ASN A 246 31.72 4.91 -15.94
C ASN A 246 30.55 4.04 -16.43
N VAL A 247 29.34 4.24 -15.86
CA VAL A 247 28.14 3.48 -16.24
C VAL A 247 27.68 3.80 -17.65
N LEU A 248 27.67 5.08 -18.05
CA LEU A 248 27.30 5.48 -19.41
C LEU A 248 28.33 4.99 -20.45
N SER A 249 29.62 5.00 -20.10
CA SER A 249 30.67 4.38 -20.92
C SER A 249 30.46 2.88 -21.07
N ALA A 250 30.11 2.18 -20.00
CA ALA A 250 29.75 0.76 -20.05
C ALA A 250 28.54 0.54 -20.96
N PHE A 251 27.46 1.33 -20.84
CA PHE A 251 26.30 1.24 -21.73
C PHE A 251 26.69 1.43 -23.20
N SER A 252 27.62 2.34 -23.52
CA SER A 252 28.09 2.53 -24.90
C SER A 252 28.95 1.36 -25.41
N SER A 253 29.63 0.64 -24.51
CA SER A 253 30.55 -0.45 -24.84
C SER A 253 29.84 -1.81 -24.98
N PHE A 254 28.84 -2.08 -24.14
CA PHE A 254 28.07 -3.32 -24.20
C PHE A 254 27.09 -3.29 -25.39
N LYS A 255 27.13 -4.33 -26.22
CA LYS A 255 26.14 -4.52 -27.29
C LYS A 255 24.77 -4.81 -26.67
N LEU A 256 23.72 -4.26 -27.27
CA LEU A 256 22.35 -4.63 -26.92
C LEU A 256 22.07 -6.04 -27.45
N GLU A 257 21.36 -6.85 -26.67
CA GLU A 257 20.77 -8.06 -27.23
C GLU A 257 19.75 -7.67 -28.30
N GLU A 258 19.75 -8.41 -29.42
CA GLU A 258 18.67 -8.28 -30.41
C GLU A 258 17.36 -8.55 -29.70
N GLN A 259 16.45 -7.57 -29.76
CA GLN A 259 15.09 -7.71 -29.25
C GLN A 259 14.51 -8.97 -29.90
N ARG A 260 14.44 -10.09 -29.16
CA ARG A 260 13.60 -11.20 -29.57
C ARG A 260 12.22 -10.57 -29.73
N SER A 261 11.73 -10.58 -30.96
CA SER A 261 10.42 -10.06 -31.34
C SER A 261 9.35 -10.87 -30.62
N TYR A 262 9.17 -10.60 -29.33
CA TYR A 262 7.92 -10.92 -28.67
C TYR A 262 6.89 -10.04 -29.37
N PRO A 263 5.87 -10.64 -30.01
CA PRO A 263 4.84 -9.85 -30.66
C PRO A 263 4.32 -8.87 -29.62
N THR A 264 4.39 -7.58 -29.96
CA THR A 264 3.77 -6.51 -29.20
C THR A 264 2.28 -6.74 -29.29
N THR A 265 1.75 -7.62 -28.44
CA THR A 265 0.32 -7.64 -28.15
C THR A 265 0.09 -6.42 -27.29
N CYS A 266 -0.12 -5.30 -27.98
CA CYS A 266 -0.87 -4.18 -27.48
C CYS A 266 -2.01 -4.75 -26.63
N ILE A 267 -2.15 -4.28 -25.40
CA ILE A 267 -3.32 -4.54 -24.57
C ILE A 267 -4.52 -3.92 -25.31
N ARG A 268 -5.08 -4.67 -26.26
CA ARG A 268 -6.44 -4.49 -26.74
C ARG A 268 -7.28 -5.25 -25.75
N LEU A 269 -7.97 -4.48 -24.93
CA LEU A 269 -9.12 -4.93 -24.18
C LEU A 269 -10.14 -5.44 -25.22
N ASP A 270 -10.21 -6.76 -25.42
CA ASP A 270 -11.48 -7.48 -25.64
C ASP A 270 -11.29 -8.99 -25.94
N SER A 271 -12.20 -9.76 -25.35
CA SER A 271 -12.64 -11.12 -25.69
C SER A 271 -11.74 -12.32 -25.34
N THR A 272 -12.11 -12.97 -24.23
CA THR A 272 -12.34 -14.43 -24.08
C THR A 272 -11.57 -15.36 -25.01
N MET A 273 -10.53 -16.04 -24.49
CA MET A 273 -10.22 -17.45 -24.79
C MET A 273 -9.28 -18.02 -23.73
N GLU A 274 -9.68 -19.15 -23.16
CA GLU A 274 -8.89 -20.01 -22.28
C GLU A 274 -7.68 -20.60 -23.03
N GLY A 275 -6.49 -20.55 -22.42
CA GLY A 275 -5.33 -21.31 -22.90
C GLY A 275 -3.98 -20.63 -22.67
N SER A 276 -3.26 -21.07 -21.63
CA SER A 276 -1.80 -20.91 -21.49
C SER A 276 -1.29 -19.46 -21.54
N HIS A 277 -1.66 -18.65 -20.55
CA HIS A 277 -0.86 -17.47 -20.25
C HIS A 277 0.49 -17.94 -19.69
N LYS A 278 1.56 -17.84 -20.49
CA LYS A 278 2.91 -17.72 -19.92
C LYS A 278 2.87 -16.51 -19.00
N GLU A 279 2.81 -16.73 -17.69
CA GLU A 279 2.89 -15.67 -16.70
C GLU A 279 4.19 -14.89 -16.97
N THR A 280 4.07 -13.72 -17.56
CA THR A 280 5.19 -12.78 -17.62
C THR A 280 5.50 -12.39 -16.18
N HIS A 281 6.52 -13.02 -15.59
CA HIS A 281 6.93 -12.70 -14.23
C HIS A 281 7.26 -11.20 -14.14
N TYR A 282 6.47 -10.50 -13.33
CA TYR A 282 6.64 -9.07 -13.08
C TYR A 282 7.60 -8.87 -11.91
N PHE A 283 8.74 -8.22 -12.18
CA PHE A 283 9.71 -7.86 -11.15
C PHE A 283 9.47 -6.41 -10.71
N ALA A 284 8.90 -6.23 -9.51
CA ALA A 284 8.57 -4.91 -8.97
C ALA A 284 9.82 -4.10 -8.54
N LYS A 285 10.94 -4.77 -8.26
CA LYS A 285 12.21 -4.16 -7.84
C LYS A 285 13.37 -4.65 -8.70
N TYR A 286 14.45 -3.89 -8.71
CA TYR A 286 15.68 -4.28 -9.36
C TYR A 286 16.27 -5.56 -8.77
N LEU A 287 16.75 -6.45 -9.65
CA LEU A 287 17.51 -7.63 -9.24
C LEU A 287 18.98 -7.21 -9.10
N THR A 288 19.43 -7.03 -7.87
CA THR A 288 20.76 -6.47 -7.57
C THR A 288 21.86 -7.53 -7.49
N ASN A 289 21.63 -8.76 -7.96
CA ASN A 289 22.65 -9.80 -7.95
C ASN A 289 23.78 -9.45 -8.93
N GLN A 290 25.03 -9.50 -8.47
CA GLN A 290 26.21 -9.21 -9.29
C GLN A 290 26.29 -10.07 -10.55
N LYS A 291 25.95 -11.36 -10.46
CA LYS A 291 26.01 -12.30 -11.59
C LYS A 291 24.99 -11.95 -12.69
N LEU A 292 23.97 -11.15 -12.39
CA LEU A 292 22.92 -10.76 -13.34
C LEU A 292 23.22 -9.45 -14.06
N LEU A 293 24.18 -8.65 -13.59
CA LEU A 293 24.37 -7.29 -14.09
C LEU A 293 24.72 -7.29 -15.60
N GLU A 294 25.47 -8.26 -16.12
CA GLU A 294 25.83 -8.32 -17.54
C GLU A 294 24.61 -8.57 -18.41
N LEU A 295 23.75 -9.51 -18.00
CA LEU A 295 22.50 -9.78 -18.69
C LEU A 295 21.59 -8.54 -18.67
N GLN A 296 21.50 -7.85 -17.53
CA GLN A 296 20.74 -6.61 -17.41
C GLN A 296 21.33 -5.47 -18.26
N LEU A 297 22.66 -5.37 -18.34
CA LEU A 297 23.33 -4.39 -19.19
C LEU A 297 23.05 -4.64 -20.66
N SER A 298 22.80 -5.88 -21.09
CA SER A 298 22.43 -6.19 -22.47
C SER A 298 20.95 -5.93 -22.77
N ASP A 299 20.09 -5.85 -21.75
CA ASP A 299 18.65 -5.56 -21.90
C ASP A 299 18.38 -4.06 -22.14
N SER A 300 17.72 -3.78 -23.27
CA SER A 300 17.28 -2.44 -23.65
C SER A 300 16.31 -1.79 -22.66
N ASN A 301 15.40 -2.55 -22.04
CA ASN A 301 14.43 -2.02 -21.10
C ASN A 301 15.10 -1.61 -19.78
N PHE A 302 16.03 -2.45 -19.29
CA PHE A 302 16.83 -2.11 -18.12
C PHE A 302 17.62 -0.81 -18.32
N ARG A 303 18.30 -0.64 -19.46
CA ARG A 303 18.98 0.62 -19.79
C ARG A 303 18.01 1.80 -19.84
N ARG A 304 16.82 1.63 -20.43
CA ARG A 304 15.78 2.67 -20.46
C ARG A 304 15.37 3.10 -19.05
N TYR A 305 15.20 2.17 -18.11
CA TYR A 305 14.85 2.51 -16.72
C TYR A 305 15.93 3.39 -16.08
N VAL A 306 17.20 3.02 -16.22
CA VAL A 306 18.33 3.78 -15.66
C VAL A 306 18.48 5.15 -16.33
N LEU A 307 18.39 5.22 -17.66
CA LEU A 307 18.46 6.49 -18.39
C LEU A 307 17.28 7.40 -18.06
N LEU A 308 16.09 6.84 -17.86
CA LEU A 308 14.93 7.60 -17.40
C LEU A 308 15.15 8.17 -15.99
N GLN A 309 15.75 7.42 -15.07
CA GLN A 309 16.16 7.94 -13.76
C GLN A 309 17.13 9.13 -13.88
N PHE A 310 18.11 9.04 -14.80
CA PHE A 310 19.00 10.17 -15.11
C PHE A 310 18.23 11.40 -15.62
N LEU A 311 17.31 11.21 -16.56
CA LEU A 311 16.51 12.32 -17.11
C LEU A 311 15.63 12.98 -16.04
N ILE A 312 14.99 12.19 -15.19
CA ILE A 312 14.19 12.69 -14.05
C ILE A 312 15.08 13.49 -13.10
N LEU A 313 16.27 12.97 -12.76
CA LEU A 313 17.22 13.66 -11.89
C LEU A 313 17.70 14.98 -12.52
N PHE A 314 18.11 14.98 -13.78
CA PHE A 314 18.57 16.18 -14.46
C PHE A 314 17.47 17.25 -14.56
N GLN A 315 16.24 16.83 -14.86
CA GLN A 315 15.09 17.72 -14.84
C GLN A 315 14.87 18.33 -13.44
N TYR A 316 14.95 17.51 -12.38
CA TYR A 316 14.86 18.00 -11.01
C TYR A 316 15.97 18.99 -10.67
N LEU A 317 17.23 18.70 -11.01
CA LEU A 317 18.37 19.57 -10.74
C LEU A 317 18.28 20.91 -11.48
N ASN A 318 17.72 20.93 -12.69
CA ASN A 318 17.52 22.17 -13.47
C ASN A 318 16.28 22.98 -13.04
N SER A 319 15.30 22.37 -12.37
CA SER A 319 14.06 23.05 -11.97
C SER A 319 14.30 24.06 -10.83
N THR A 320 13.58 25.17 -10.77
CA THR A 320 13.66 26.08 -9.59
C THR A 320 12.67 25.64 -8.52
N VAL A 321 13.11 24.81 -7.56
CA VAL A 321 12.25 24.32 -6.47
C VAL A 321 12.61 25.06 -5.17
N LYS A 322 11.59 25.60 -4.47
CA LYS A 322 11.76 26.41 -3.23
C LYS A 322 12.51 25.69 -2.10
N PHE A 323 12.51 24.35 -2.11
CA PHE A 323 13.08 23.50 -1.06
C PHE A 323 14.44 22.87 -1.45
N LYS A 324 15.11 23.41 -2.48
CA LYS A 324 16.50 23.07 -2.78
C LYS A 324 17.39 23.74 -1.73
N ALA A 325 17.78 22.99 -0.71
CA ALA A 325 18.75 23.41 0.28
C ALA A 325 20.08 22.70 0.03
#